data_AF-A0AAJ8M5I4-F1
#
_entry.id   AF-A0AAJ8M5I4-F1
#
_cell.length_a   1.000
_cell.length_b   1.000
_cell.length_c   1.000
_cell.angle_alpha   90.00
_cell.angle_beta   90.00
_cell.angle_gamma   90.00
#
_symmetry.space_group_name_H-M   'P 1'
#
loop_
_entity.id
_entity.type
_entity.pdbx_description
1 polymer ?
#
loop_
_entity_poly.entity_id
_entity_poly.type
_entity_poly.pdbx_seq_one_letter_code
_entity_poly.pdbx_strand_id
1 'polypeptide(L)'
;MCEAYSTRISFEESMKTEVEKEREKQIQLKQYTILLNKLENSRTAITSSAESLRPGQQCSLDLPASAQTILDDERVFGALNIHFPLTFDDGVKWLIRVRQAHNGIPPMAVLDHTAKSEVVTLRSLKSFDIPVPQAWMPSDSAVERGENGTSQDNSLCYFFCEFLPGKSLFMRHIRYNDFQLVEEKDRQLIEEYARYQIQLSNHPISAKSIGSLVPSTSGDAPYEVGPLLSLWGLNHLEPPYFPGPFKNNQERLEECDELRKLPEEVNIRHADDKGDIFMGDAEGNLAALIDWEWACVTTKKEAFSAPTFAFEATSIYLGSGRFDQTCYQRSLDKTFAATKPRGLNAPFDFDREWSVYFADRYKDNPVVRKLMEGVGWDQEKIREEYMVDKQVTKEKYSKLTAERRQREAERAETKKNTVARPKAPEVL
;
A
#
# COMPACT_ATOMS: atom_id res chain seq x y z
N MET A 1 6.48 -0.36 -11.54
CA MET A 1 6.65 -1.80 -11.17
C MET A 1 8.13 -2.19 -11.10
N CYS A 2 8.68 -2.17 -9.89
CA CYS A 2 10.08 -2.48 -9.56
C CYS A 2 10.55 -3.84 -10.11
N GLU A 3 11.72 -3.96 -10.76
CA GLU A 3 12.26 -5.23 -11.28
C GLU A 3 12.39 -6.33 -10.21
N ALA A 4 12.52 -6.00 -8.92
CA ALA A 4 12.53 -6.96 -7.80
C ALA A 4 11.12 -7.41 -7.35
N TYR A 5 10.11 -6.54 -7.47
CA TYR A 5 8.70 -6.84 -7.22
C TYR A 5 8.09 -7.56 -8.43
N SER A 6 8.47 -7.12 -9.63
CA SER A 6 8.22 -7.76 -10.92
C SER A 6 8.89 -9.13 -10.98
N THR A 7 10.12 -9.32 -10.48
CA THR A 7 10.72 -10.67 -10.40
C THR A 7 10.07 -11.57 -9.38
N ARG A 8 9.48 -11.05 -8.28
CA ARG A 8 8.78 -11.90 -7.30
C ARG A 8 7.36 -12.23 -7.69
N ILE A 9 6.58 -11.26 -8.19
CA ILE A 9 5.29 -11.51 -8.83
C ILE A 9 5.51 -12.45 -10.01
N SER A 10 6.50 -12.20 -10.87
CA SER A 10 6.83 -13.12 -11.96
C SER A 10 7.34 -14.47 -11.48
N PHE A 11 7.97 -14.58 -10.29
CA PHE A 11 8.43 -15.86 -9.75
C PHE A 11 7.29 -16.66 -9.12
N GLU A 12 6.43 -16.04 -8.31
CA GLU A 12 5.22 -16.67 -7.77
C GLU A 12 4.22 -16.99 -8.90
N GLU A 13 4.04 -16.11 -9.88
CA GLU A 13 3.29 -16.39 -11.13
C GLU A 13 3.99 -17.45 -11.99
N SER A 14 5.32 -17.54 -12.02
CA SER A 14 6.02 -18.64 -12.72
C SER A 14 5.84 -19.99 -12.02
N MET A 15 5.46 -19.97 -10.74
CA MET A 15 5.17 -21.17 -9.95
C MET A 15 3.69 -21.56 -9.95
N LYS A 16 2.78 -20.64 -10.32
CA LYS A 16 1.37 -20.95 -10.51
C LYS A 16 1.20 -21.91 -11.68
N THR A 17 0.47 -22.98 -11.44
CA THR A 17 -0.01 -23.87 -12.49
C THR A 17 -0.91 -23.10 -13.46
N GLU A 18 -1.01 -23.56 -14.69
CA GLU A 18 -1.89 -22.95 -15.69
C GLU A 18 -3.35 -22.89 -15.21
N VAL A 19 -3.75 -23.88 -14.41
CA VAL A 19 -5.07 -23.95 -13.77
C VAL A 19 -5.26 -22.84 -12.73
N GLU A 20 -4.24 -22.52 -11.93
CA GLU A 20 -4.30 -21.43 -10.94
C GLU A 20 -4.36 -20.06 -11.61
N LYS A 21 -3.58 -19.84 -12.67
CA LYS A 21 -3.62 -18.61 -13.46
C LYS A 21 -4.99 -18.38 -14.10
N GLU A 22 -5.53 -19.42 -14.73
CA GLU A 22 -6.86 -19.33 -15.33
C GLU A 22 -7.93 -19.07 -14.26
N ARG A 23 -7.84 -19.72 -13.09
CA ARG A 23 -8.76 -19.47 -11.97
C ARG A 23 -8.71 -18.02 -11.48
N GLU A 24 -7.52 -17.45 -11.31
CA GLU A 24 -7.35 -16.05 -10.90
C GLU A 24 -7.91 -15.09 -11.94
N LYS A 25 -7.63 -15.33 -13.22
CA LYS A 25 -8.19 -14.55 -14.32
C LYS A 25 -9.72 -14.57 -14.30
N GLN A 26 -10.34 -15.75 -14.08
CA GLN A 26 -11.79 -15.86 -13.97
C GLN A 26 -12.35 -15.12 -12.74
N ILE A 27 -11.62 -15.10 -11.62
CA ILE A 27 -11.99 -14.33 -10.42
C ILE A 27 -11.95 -12.82 -10.72
N GLN A 28 -10.88 -12.33 -11.34
CA GLN A 28 -10.74 -10.92 -11.69
C GLN A 28 -11.79 -10.49 -12.73
N LEU A 29 -12.04 -11.31 -13.77
CA LEU A 29 -13.10 -11.07 -14.76
C LEU A 29 -14.45 -10.85 -14.09
N LYS A 30 -14.80 -11.71 -13.13
CA LYS A 30 -16.04 -11.59 -12.37
C LYS A 30 -16.07 -10.30 -11.54
N GLN A 31 -14.97 -9.96 -10.87
CA GLN A 31 -14.86 -8.74 -10.07
C GLN A 31 -15.03 -7.48 -10.94
N TYR A 32 -14.33 -7.40 -12.07
CA TYR A 32 -14.42 -6.27 -12.99
C TYR A 32 -15.78 -6.16 -13.68
N THR A 33 -16.44 -7.30 -13.95
CA THR A 33 -17.82 -7.29 -14.46
C THR A 33 -18.77 -6.67 -13.43
N ILE A 34 -18.65 -7.04 -12.16
CA ILE A 34 -19.45 -6.46 -11.07
C ILE A 34 -19.15 -4.96 -10.95
N LEU A 35 -17.88 -4.57 -10.97
CA LEU A 35 -17.46 -3.17 -10.91
C LEU A 35 -18.06 -2.33 -12.04
N LEU A 36 -17.97 -2.80 -13.28
CA LEU A 36 -18.53 -2.09 -14.44
C LEU A 36 -20.05 -1.94 -14.32
N ASN A 37 -20.75 -2.97 -13.86
CA ASN A 37 -22.20 -2.88 -13.61
C ASN A 37 -22.51 -1.84 -12.52
N LYS A 38 -21.75 -1.80 -11.42
CA LYS A 38 -21.93 -0.79 -10.36
C LYS A 38 -21.68 0.63 -10.89
N LEU A 39 -20.62 0.82 -11.69
CA LEU A 39 -20.27 2.10 -12.30
C LEU A 39 -21.36 2.55 -13.27
N GLU A 40 -21.91 1.62 -14.07
CA GLU A 40 -22.94 1.97 -15.04
C GLU A 40 -24.28 2.29 -14.39
N ASN A 41 -24.66 1.53 -13.35
CA ASN A 41 -25.81 1.86 -12.52
C ASN A 41 -25.68 3.22 -11.82
N SER A 42 -24.44 3.65 -11.53
CA SER A 42 -24.15 4.91 -10.83
C SER A 42 -23.75 6.06 -11.77
N ARG A 43 -23.71 5.84 -13.09
CA ARG A 43 -23.16 6.78 -14.09
C ARG A 43 -23.72 8.19 -13.92
N THR A 44 -25.04 8.33 -13.93
CA THR A 44 -25.71 9.64 -13.84
C THR A 44 -25.36 10.38 -12.55
N ALA A 45 -25.24 9.66 -11.44
CA ALA A 45 -24.96 10.28 -10.15
C ALA A 45 -23.49 10.69 -10.03
N ILE A 46 -22.58 9.88 -10.59
CA ILE A 46 -21.16 10.21 -10.72
C ILE A 46 -20.97 11.46 -11.58
N THR A 47 -21.56 11.51 -12.78
CA THR A 47 -21.44 12.68 -13.67
C THR A 47 -22.07 13.92 -13.03
N SER A 48 -23.27 13.81 -12.47
CA SER A 48 -23.92 14.92 -11.75
C SER A 48 -23.04 15.47 -10.60
N SER A 49 -22.32 14.60 -9.89
CA SER A 49 -21.40 15.02 -8.83
C SER A 49 -20.20 15.77 -9.41
N ALA A 50 -19.60 15.30 -10.50
CA ALA A 50 -18.50 15.98 -11.18
C ALA A 50 -18.93 17.36 -11.74
N GLU A 51 -20.12 17.44 -12.34
CA GLU A 51 -20.70 18.68 -12.87
C GLU A 51 -21.03 19.69 -11.75
N SER A 52 -21.44 19.21 -10.57
CA SER A 52 -21.63 20.08 -9.40
C SER A 52 -20.32 20.72 -8.92
N LEU A 53 -19.19 20.02 -9.08
CA LEU A 53 -17.86 20.52 -8.76
C LEU A 53 -17.31 21.47 -9.83
N ARG A 54 -17.87 21.46 -11.05
CA ARG A 54 -17.56 22.38 -12.15
C ARG A 54 -18.84 23.00 -12.76
N PRO A 55 -19.49 23.96 -12.06
CA PRO A 55 -20.74 24.53 -12.51
C PRO A 55 -20.68 25.07 -13.95
N GLY A 56 -21.65 24.68 -14.77
CA GLY A 56 -21.76 25.10 -16.18
C GLY A 56 -21.01 24.21 -17.18
N GLN A 57 -20.33 23.15 -16.74
CA GLN A 57 -19.72 22.16 -17.62
C GLN A 57 -20.44 20.81 -17.46
N GLN A 58 -20.80 20.18 -18.58
CA GLN A 58 -21.25 18.78 -18.59
C GLN A 58 -20.05 17.84 -18.75
N CYS A 59 -20.21 16.57 -18.38
CA CYS A 59 -19.16 15.58 -18.54
C CYS A 59 -19.65 14.20 -18.97
N SER A 60 -18.75 13.44 -19.59
CA SER A 60 -18.95 12.04 -19.94
C SER A 60 -17.93 11.15 -19.22
N LEU A 61 -18.43 10.06 -18.63
CA LEU A 61 -17.60 9.01 -18.04
C LEU A 61 -17.26 7.95 -19.10
N ASP A 62 -15.96 7.73 -19.32
CA ASP A 62 -15.48 6.76 -20.29
C ASP A 62 -15.25 5.40 -19.62
N LEU A 63 -16.19 4.48 -19.80
CA LEU A 63 -16.07 3.11 -19.31
C LEU A 63 -15.62 2.17 -20.43
N PRO A 64 -14.77 1.17 -20.13
CA PRO A 64 -14.38 0.16 -21.08
C PRO A 64 -15.58 -0.73 -21.48
N ALA A 65 -15.52 -1.27 -22.69
CA ALA A 65 -16.60 -2.09 -23.25
C ALA A 65 -16.83 -3.41 -22.49
N SER A 66 -15.81 -3.92 -21.79
CA SER A 66 -15.91 -5.18 -21.06
C SER A 66 -14.86 -5.30 -19.95
N ALA A 67 -15.09 -6.24 -19.02
CA ALA A 67 -14.12 -6.65 -18.02
C ALA A 67 -12.81 -7.20 -18.63
N GLN A 68 -12.89 -7.80 -19.83
CA GLN A 68 -11.71 -8.29 -20.53
C GLN A 68 -10.79 -7.15 -20.96
N THR A 69 -11.37 -6.01 -21.38
CA THR A 69 -10.60 -4.80 -21.71
C THR A 69 -9.84 -4.25 -20.50
N ILE A 70 -10.40 -4.39 -19.30
CA ILE A 70 -9.71 -4.01 -18.05
C ILE A 70 -8.54 -4.94 -17.78
N LEU A 71 -8.72 -6.25 -17.97
CA LEU A 71 -7.64 -7.23 -17.79
C LEU A 71 -6.53 -7.11 -18.82
N ASP A 72 -6.86 -6.80 -20.07
CA ASP A 72 -5.86 -6.70 -21.13
C ASP A 72 -4.97 -5.45 -20.97
N ASP A 73 -5.40 -4.47 -20.17
CA ASP A 73 -4.69 -3.22 -19.90
C ASP A 73 -4.33 -3.07 -18.41
N GLU A 74 -3.66 -4.08 -17.84
CA GLU A 74 -3.25 -4.12 -16.42
C GLU A 74 -2.47 -2.87 -15.95
N ARG A 75 -1.87 -2.11 -16.88
CA ARG A 75 -1.13 -0.87 -16.56
C ARG A 75 -2.03 0.30 -16.19
N VAL A 76 -3.30 0.29 -16.62
CA VAL A 76 -4.30 1.33 -16.32
C VAL A 76 -5.07 1.04 -15.03
N PHE A 77 -5.06 -0.22 -14.59
CA PHE A 77 -5.91 -0.72 -13.52
C PHE A 77 -5.06 -1.37 -12.44
N GLY A 78 -4.48 -0.54 -11.57
CA GLY A 78 -3.61 -0.97 -10.48
C GLY A 78 -4.33 -1.88 -9.46
N ALA A 79 -3.56 -2.56 -8.61
CA ALA A 79 -4.07 -3.60 -7.71
C ALA A 79 -5.10 -3.10 -6.67
N LEU A 80 -5.01 -1.84 -6.24
CA LEU A 80 -5.90 -1.26 -5.21
C LEU A 80 -6.84 -0.19 -5.76
N ASN A 81 -6.43 0.49 -6.83
CA ASN A 81 -7.15 1.62 -7.43
C ASN A 81 -7.29 1.38 -8.92
N ILE A 82 -8.54 1.40 -9.39
CA ILE A 82 -8.89 1.30 -10.81
C ILE A 82 -9.35 2.68 -11.26
N HIS A 83 -8.76 3.21 -12.32
CA HIS A 83 -9.01 4.58 -12.78
C HIS A 83 -9.84 4.59 -14.06
N PHE A 84 -10.85 5.45 -14.11
CA PHE A 84 -11.69 5.63 -15.31
C PHE A 84 -11.66 7.09 -15.76
N PRO A 85 -11.42 7.40 -17.04
CA PRO A 85 -11.43 8.77 -17.52
C PRO A 85 -12.82 9.40 -17.46
N LEU A 86 -12.85 10.69 -17.17
CA LEU A 86 -14.03 11.54 -17.26
C LEU A 86 -13.63 12.81 -18.02
N THR A 87 -14.35 13.10 -19.10
CA THR A 87 -14.05 14.23 -20.00
C THR A 87 -15.18 15.26 -19.91
N PHE A 88 -14.83 16.52 -19.68
CA PHE A 88 -15.76 17.64 -19.72
C PHE A 88 -15.85 18.23 -21.14
N ASP A 89 -16.96 18.93 -21.43
CA ASP A 89 -17.21 19.55 -22.73
C ASP A 89 -16.14 20.58 -23.16
N ASP A 90 -15.46 21.20 -22.19
CA ASP A 90 -14.35 22.13 -22.43
C ASP A 90 -13.00 21.42 -22.65
N GLY A 91 -12.99 20.10 -22.72
CA GLY A 91 -11.81 19.27 -22.96
C GLY A 91 -10.96 19.00 -21.73
N VAL A 92 -11.31 19.56 -20.56
CA VAL A 92 -10.67 19.19 -19.29
C VAL A 92 -10.96 17.73 -18.99
N LYS A 93 -9.95 17.01 -18.50
CA LYS A 93 -10.06 15.59 -18.15
C LYS A 93 -9.80 15.39 -16.68
N TRP A 94 -10.61 14.56 -16.06
CA TRP A 94 -10.38 13.98 -14.73
C TRP A 94 -10.30 12.46 -14.83
N LEU A 95 -9.86 11.86 -13.74
CA LEU A 95 -9.94 10.43 -13.47
C LEU A 95 -10.91 10.22 -12.32
N ILE A 96 -11.74 9.20 -12.44
CA ILE A 96 -12.44 8.61 -11.30
C ILE A 96 -11.52 7.54 -10.73
N ARG A 97 -11.05 7.72 -9.49
CA ARG A 97 -10.21 6.73 -8.81
C ARG A 97 -11.10 5.87 -7.93
N VAL A 98 -11.32 4.62 -8.31
CA VAL A 98 -12.20 3.67 -7.62
C VAL A 98 -11.36 2.70 -6.80
N ARG A 99 -11.52 2.74 -5.48
CA ARG A 99 -10.82 1.85 -4.55
C ARG A 99 -11.51 0.48 -4.52
N GLN A 100 -10.73 -0.58 -4.70
CA GLN A 100 -11.24 -1.95 -4.72
C GLN A 100 -11.16 -2.60 -3.33
N ALA A 101 -12.23 -3.28 -2.92
CA ALA A 101 -12.21 -4.24 -1.82
C ALA A 101 -12.27 -5.66 -2.39
N HIS A 102 -11.29 -6.49 -2.06
CA HIS A 102 -11.28 -7.90 -2.45
C HIS A 102 -11.99 -8.70 -1.36
N ASN A 103 -13.15 -9.28 -1.69
CA ASN A 103 -13.99 -10.03 -0.74
C ASN A 103 -14.37 -9.21 0.52
N GLY A 104 -14.60 -7.90 0.35
CA GLY A 104 -14.95 -6.99 1.45
C GLY A 104 -13.75 -6.52 2.28
N ILE A 105 -12.51 -6.78 1.82
CA ILE A 105 -11.28 -6.37 2.50
C ILE A 105 -10.49 -5.39 1.61
N PRO A 106 -10.07 -4.22 2.15
CA PRO A 106 -10.44 -3.72 3.47
C PRO A 106 -11.92 -3.26 3.50
N PRO A 107 -12.55 -3.15 4.69
CA PRO A 107 -13.93 -2.69 4.81
C PRO A 107 -14.16 -1.33 4.16
N MET A 108 -15.38 -1.09 3.66
CA MET A 108 -15.73 0.17 2.98
C MET A 108 -15.43 1.42 3.79
N ALA A 109 -15.62 1.39 5.11
CA ALA A 109 -15.30 2.51 5.99
C ALA A 109 -13.79 2.87 5.97
N VAL A 110 -12.92 1.86 5.84
CA VAL A 110 -11.47 2.08 5.72
C VAL A 110 -11.14 2.68 4.36
N LEU A 111 -11.72 2.15 3.28
CA LEU A 111 -11.54 2.71 1.93
C LEU A 111 -12.01 4.17 1.83
N ASP A 112 -13.17 4.47 2.43
CA ASP A 112 -13.72 5.81 2.45
C ASP A 112 -12.80 6.79 3.19
N HIS A 113 -12.25 6.35 4.33
CA HIS A 113 -11.32 7.16 5.10
C HIS A 113 -9.99 7.37 4.37
N THR A 114 -9.43 6.35 3.70
CA THR A 114 -8.21 6.53 2.90
C THR A 114 -8.44 7.43 1.69
N ALA A 115 -9.59 7.33 1.01
CA ALA A 115 -9.95 8.25 -0.06
C ALA A 115 -10.07 9.71 0.43
N LYS A 116 -10.78 9.92 1.54
CA LYS A 116 -10.89 11.24 2.19
C LYS A 116 -9.52 11.78 2.56
N SER A 117 -8.66 10.94 3.13
CA SER A 117 -7.31 11.33 3.54
C SER A 117 -6.44 11.75 2.37
N GLU A 118 -6.48 10.99 1.28
CA GLU A 118 -5.74 11.31 0.08
C GLU A 118 -6.21 12.64 -0.54
N VAL A 119 -7.52 12.87 -0.66
CA VAL A 119 -8.05 14.12 -1.22
C VAL A 119 -7.61 15.33 -0.39
N VAL A 120 -7.69 15.25 0.94
CA VAL A 120 -7.26 16.34 1.83
C VAL A 120 -5.76 16.58 1.74
N THR A 121 -4.98 15.49 1.64
CA THR A 121 -3.53 15.59 1.49
C THR A 121 -3.16 16.26 0.17
N LEU A 122 -3.72 15.81 -0.96
CA LEU A 122 -3.48 16.41 -2.28
C LEU A 122 -3.84 17.89 -2.31
N ARG A 123 -4.97 18.28 -1.71
CA ARG A 123 -5.36 19.70 -1.60
C ARG A 123 -4.37 20.52 -0.77
N SER A 124 -3.89 19.96 0.34
CA SER A 124 -2.90 20.62 1.20
C SER A 124 -1.56 20.79 0.47
N LEU A 125 -1.08 19.74 -0.20
CA LEU A 125 0.14 19.78 -1.01
C LEU A 125 0.04 20.79 -2.14
N LYS A 126 -1.12 20.87 -2.82
CA LYS A 126 -1.36 21.86 -3.87
C LYS A 126 -1.31 23.29 -3.31
N SER A 127 -1.82 23.53 -2.10
CA SER A 127 -1.72 24.85 -1.46
C SER A 127 -0.30 25.26 -1.05
N PHE A 128 0.63 24.31 -1.03
CA PHE A 128 2.05 24.54 -0.77
C PHE A 128 2.87 24.60 -2.06
N ASP A 129 2.22 24.71 -3.22
CA ASP A 129 2.85 24.69 -4.55
C ASP A 129 3.70 23.44 -4.82
N ILE A 130 3.35 22.30 -4.19
CA ILE A 130 3.93 21.00 -4.56
C ILE A 130 3.21 20.52 -5.81
N PRO A 131 3.94 20.04 -6.84
CA PRO A 131 3.33 19.54 -8.06
C PRO A 131 2.70 18.18 -7.78
N VAL A 132 1.40 18.20 -7.51
CA VAL A 132 0.54 17.02 -7.34
C VAL A 132 -0.74 17.20 -8.16
N PRO A 133 -1.43 16.11 -8.52
CA PRO A 133 -2.77 16.24 -9.09
C PRO A 133 -3.72 16.86 -8.06
N GLN A 134 -4.66 17.68 -8.54
CA GLN A 134 -5.80 18.07 -7.72
C GLN A 134 -6.75 16.90 -7.51
N ALA A 135 -7.52 16.93 -6.42
CA ALA A 135 -8.51 15.91 -6.13
C ALA A 135 -9.75 16.46 -5.42
N TRP A 136 -10.87 15.79 -5.65
CA TRP A 136 -12.17 16.19 -5.15
C TRP A 136 -13.01 15.01 -4.69
N MET A 137 -13.59 15.14 -3.49
CA MET A 137 -14.60 14.21 -3.02
C MET A 137 -15.92 14.46 -3.76
N PRO A 138 -16.66 13.40 -4.14
CA PRO A 138 -18.02 13.55 -4.63
C PRO A 138 -18.91 14.06 -3.49
N SER A 139 -19.96 14.80 -3.85
CA SER A 139 -21.00 15.24 -2.91
C SER A 139 -21.64 14.04 -2.19
N ASP A 140 -21.92 14.18 -0.89
CA ASP A 140 -22.44 13.10 -0.02
C ASP A 140 -23.73 12.44 -0.51
N SER A 141 -24.45 13.09 -1.45
CA SER A 141 -25.74 12.65 -2.00
C SER A 141 -25.66 11.72 -3.22
N ALA A 142 -24.47 11.42 -3.78
CA ALA A 142 -24.39 10.88 -5.14
C ALA A 142 -24.45 9.34 -5.24
N VAL A 143 -23.85 8.59 -4.32
CA VAL A 143 -23.87 7.11 -4.37
C VAL A 143 -23.98 6.62 -2.93
N GLU A 144 -24.99 5.81 -2.62
CA GLU A 144 -25.16 5.24 -1.28
C GLU A 144 -23.87 4.52 -0.86
N ARG A 145 -23.12 5.12 0.07
CA ARG A 145 -21.99 4.48 0.75
C ARG A 145 -22.61 3.53 1.78
N GLY A 146 -23.04 2.36 1.31
CA GLY A 146 -23.97 1.49 2.02
C GLY A 146 -23.61 1.20 3.48
N GLU A 147 -24.56 1.44 4.38
CA GLU A 147 -24.56 0.90 5.74
C GLU A 147 -25.46 -0.34 5.89
N ASN A 148 -26.28 -0.67 4.89
CA ASN A 148 -27.29 -1.73 5.00
C ASN A 148 -27.15 -2.77 3.88
N GLY A 149 -26.75 -3.99 4.28
CA GLY A 149 -26.65 -5.17 3.43
C GLY A 149 -28.01 -5.63 2.89
N THR A 150 -28.50 -4.96 1.85
CA THR A 150 -29.56 -5.48 0.97
C THR A 150 -28.96 -6.00 -0.33
N SER A 151 -29.70 -6.86 -1.03
CA SER A 151 -29.23 -7.74 -2.11
C SER A 151 -28.84 -7.07 -3.44
N GLN A 152 -28.74 -5.73 -3.49
CA GLN A 152 -28.11 -4.99 -4.58
C GLN A 152 -27.23 -3.87 -4.03
N ASP A 153 -26.10 -4.24 -3.44
CA ASP A 153 -25.07 -3.30 -2.99
C ASP A 153 -24.41 -2.60 -4.20
N ASN A 154 -24.87 -1.39 -4.53
CA ASN A 154 -24.24 -0.51 -5.51
C ASN A 154 -23.16 0.40 -4.89
N SER A 155 -22.72 0.15 -3.65
CA SER A 155 -21.72 1.01 -3.02
C SER A 155 -20.40 0.99 -3.78
N LEU A 156 -19.84 2.19 -3.95
CA LEU A 156 -18.55 2.45 -4.58
C LEU A 156 -17.76 3.42 -3.71
N CYS A 157 -16.50 3.10 -3.44
CA CYS A 157 -15.57 4.05 -2.85
C CYS A 157 -14.77 4.70 -3.98
N TYR A 158 -15.06 5.96 -4.26
CA TYR A 158 -14.37 6.70 -5.31
C TYR A 158 -14.20 8.18 -4.99
N PHE A 159 -13.29 8.82 -5.71
CA PHE A 159 -13.12 10.27 -5.75
C PHE A 159 -12.62 10.71 -7.13
N PHE A 160 -12.71 12.01 -7.41
CA PHE A 160 -12.22 12.61 -8.65
C PHE A 160 -10.78 13.10 -8.48
N CYS A 161 -9.96 12.89 -9.49
CA CYS A 161 -8.56 13.28 -9.51
C CYS A 161 -8.26 13.96 -10.86
N GLU A 162 -7.40 14.97 -10.85
CA GLU A 162 -6.92 15.62 -12.06
C GLU A 162 -6.24 14.59 -12.98
N PHE A 163 -6.57 14.63 -14.27
CA PHE A 163 -5.83 13.87 -15.27
C PHE A 163 -4.54 14.62 -15.62
N LEU A 164 -3.40 13.99 -15.33
CA LEU A 164 -2.10 14.53 -15.73
C LEU A 164 -1.70 13.91 -17.07
N PRO A 165 -1.46 14.71 -18.13
CA PRO A 165 -0.91 14.19 -19.36
C PRO A 165 0.54 13.76 -19.15
N GLY A 166 0.99 12.77 -19.93
CA GLY A 166 2.38 12.31 -19.93
C GLY A 166 2.52 10.87 -19.46
N LYS A 167 3.67 10.53 -18.86
CA LYS A 167 4.05 9.14 -18.55
C LYS A 167 4.84 9.06 -17.25
N SER A 168 4.74 7.94 -16.54
CA SER A 168 5.57 7.69 -15.36
C SER A 168 7.06 7.70 -15.71
N LEU A 169 7.83 8.49 -14.98
CA LEU A 169 9.30 8.54 -15.03
C LEU A 169 9.84 7.55 -14.00
N PHE A 170 9.94 6.29 -14.40
CA PHE A 170 10.36 5.25 -13.48
C PHE A 170 11.81 5.46 -13.01
N MET A 171 11.98 5.71 -11.71
CA MET A 171 13.27 5.72 -11.05
C MET A 171 13.60 4.31 -10.53
N ARG A 172 14.72 3.75 -10.99
CA ARG A 172 15.21 2.48 -10.46
C ARG A 172 15.67 2.64 -9.02
N HIS A 173 15.55 1.56 -8.24
CA HIS A 173 16.20 1.51 -6.93
C HIS A 173 17.71 1.58 -7.10
N ILE A 174 18.35 2.57 -6.48
CA ILE A 174 19.79 2.72 -6.53
C ILE A 174 20.41 1.79 -5.49
N ARG A 175 21.11 0.76 -5.95
CA ARG A 175 21.85 -0.17 -5.08
C ARG A 175 23.24 0.38 -4.78
N TYR A 176 23.81 -0.02 -3.64
CA TYR A 176 25.18 0.34 -3.28
C TYR A 176 26.21 -0.11 -4.33
N ASN A 177 25.94 -1.18 -5.07
CA ASN A 177 26.83 -1.64 -6.15
C ASN A 177 26.60 -0.93 -7.49
N ASP A 178 25.48 -0.21 -7.63
CA ASP A 178 25.00 0.34 -8.91
C ASP A 178 24.98 1.88 -8.94
N PHE A 179 25.41 2.56 -7.87
CA PHE A 179 25.43 4.03 -7.83
C PHE A 179 26.26 4.64 -8.97
N GLN A 180 27.24 3.90 -9.50
CA GLN A 180 28.03 4.30 -10.66
C GLN A 180 27.22 4.33 -11.95
N LEU A 181 26.11 3.58 -12.01
CA LEU A 181 25.23 3.53 -13.16
C LEU A 181 24.24 4.69 -13.17
N VAL A 182 24.13 5.50 -12.10
CA VAL A 182 23.20 6.65 -12.00
C VAL A 182 23.43 7.60 -13.16
N GLU A 183 22.41 7.77 -14.00
CA GLU A 183 22.44 8.63 -15.17
C GLU A 183 22.03 10.06 -14.80
N GLU A 184 22.29 11.01 -15.68
CA GLU A 184 21.94 12.41 -15.45
C GLU A 184 20.45 12.62 -15.18
N LYS A 185 19.58 11.88 -15.89
CA LYS A 185 18.13 11.90 -15.67
C LYS A 185 17.73 11.46 -14.25
N ASP A 186 18.44 10.49 -13.67
CA ASP A 186 18.18 10.01 -12.32
C ASP A 186 18.60 11.08 -11.29
N ARG A 187 19.73 11.76 -11.54
CA ARG A 187 20.19 12.88 -10.71
C ARG A 187 19.18 14.02 -10.72
N GLN A 188 18.69 14.41 -11.90
CA GLN A 188 17.68 15.45 -12.05
C GLN A 188 16.42 15.11 -11.25
N LEU A 189 15.89 13.89 -11.37
CA LEU A 189 14.72 13.48 -10.59
C LEU A 189 14.97 13.50 -9.07
N ILE A 190 16.15 13.07 -8.61
CA ILE A 190 16.52 13.11 -7.19
C ILE A 190 16.60 14.56 -6.70
N GLU A 191 17.21 15.46 -7.48
CA GLU A 191 17.35 16.87 -7.14
C GLU A 191 15.98 17.58 -7.11
N GLU A 192 15.11 17.30 -8.08
CA GLU A 192 13.74 17.80 -8.10
C GLU A 192 12.94 17.30 -6.89
N TYR A 193 13.01 15.99 -6.60
CA TYR A 193 12.38 15.42 -5.41
C TYR A 193 12.89 16.09 -4.13
N ALA A 194 14.21 16.24 -3.99
CA ALA A 194 14.82 16.89 -2.83
C ALA A 194 14.34 18.34 -2.68
N ARG A 195 14.16 19.07 -3.79
CA ARG A 195 13.59 20.42 -3.77
C ARG A 195 12.18 20.42 -3.19
N TYR A 196 11.33 19.49 -3.60
CA TYR A 196 9.97 19.37 -3.05
C TYR A 196 9.96 18.93 -1.59
N GLN A 197 10.89 18.08 -1.16
CA GLN A 197 11.05 17.73 0.26
C GLN A 197 11.47 18.95 1.10
N ILE A 198 12.39 19.78 0.60
CA ILE A 198 12.78 21.03 1.25
C ILE A 198 11.59 21.99 1.35
N GLN A 199 10.86 22.17 0.26
CA GLN A 199 9.66 23.00 0.22
C GLN A 199 8.62 22.52 1.24
N LEU A 200 8.30 21.22 1.25
CA LEU A 200 7.42 20.62 2.25
C LEU A 200 7.90 20.87 3.68
N SER A 201 9.20 20.81 3.93
CA SER A 201 9.77 21.04 5.27
C SER A 201 9.64 22.48 5.78
N ASN A 202 9.33 23.43 4.89
CA ASN A 202 9.03 24.83 5.21
C ASN A 202 7.52 25.07 5.40
N HIS A 203 6.69 24.04 5.22
CA HIS A 203 5.25 24.06 5.44
C HIS A 203 4.83 23.04 6.51
N PRO A 204 5.32 23.17 7.76
CA PRO A 204 4.82 22.33 8.84
C PRO A 204 3.32 22.54 9.02
N ILE A 205 2.63 21.43 9.27
CA ILE A 205 1.20 21.42 9.57
C ILE A 205 1.01 21.80 11.03
N SER A 206 0.06 22.71 11.30
CA SER A 206 -0.26 23.21 12.65
C SER A 206 -0.83 22.15 13.62
N ALA A 207 -1.02 20.91 13.15
CA ALA A 207 -1.46 19.81 13.97
C ALA A 207 -0.36 19.35 14.93
N LYS A 208 -0.77 18.77 16.06
CA LYS A 208 0.14 18.28 17.11
C LYS A 208 0.10 16.78 17.28
N SER A 209 -0.48 16.08 16.31
CA SER A 209 -0.71 14.63 16.35
C SER A 209 -0.21 13.97 15.08
N ILE A 210 0.19 12.71 15.21
CA ILE A 210 0.64 11.86 14.11
C ILE A 210 -0.55 11.05 13.60
N GLY A 211 -0.76 11.03 12.28
CA GLY A 211 -1.90 10.33 11.68
C GLY A 211 -2.18 10.73 10.24
N SER A 212 -3.36 10.41 9.76
CA SER A 212 -3.81 10.78 8.41
C SER A 212 -4.53 12.13 8.45
N LEU A 213 -4.28 13.01 7.48
CA LEU A 213 -5.09 14.22 7.35
C LEU A 213 -6.49 13.85 6.90
N VAL A 214 -7.53 14.38 7.53
CA VAL A 214 -8.93 14.11 7.13
C VAL A 214 -9.74 15.41 7.14
N PRO A 215 -10.92 15.45 6.49
CA PRO A 215 -11.76 16.64 6.50
C PRO A 215 -12.12 17.02 7.93
N SER A 216 -11.97 18.29 8.28
CA SER A 216 -12.33 18.76 9.62
C SER A 216 -13.83 18.66 9.85
N THR A 217 -14.22 18.16 11.01
CA THR A 217 -15.62 18.06 11.43
C THR A 217 -16.21 19.37 11.94
N SER A 218 -15.38 20.30 12.43
CA SER A 218 -15.82 21.57 13.00
C SER A 218 -15.94 22.71 12.00
N GLY A 219 -15.43 22.55 10.77
CA GLY A 219 -15.47 23.57 9.70
C GLY A 219 -14.52 24.76 9.89
N ASP A 220 -13.89 24.89 11.07
CA ASP A 220 -12.97 25.99 11.40
C ASP A 220 -11.57 25.81 10.78
N ALA A 221 -11.23 24.60 10.35
CA ALA A 221 -9.94 24.24 9.76
C ALA A 221 -10.12 23.46 8.46
N PRO A 222 -9.18 23.55 7.50
CA PRO A 222 -9.26 22.78 6.26
C PRO A 222 -9.12 21.27 6.48
N TYR A 223 -8.55 20.84 7.62
CA TYR A 223 -8.31 19.45 7.97
C TYR A 223 -8.22 19.24 9.49
N GLU A 224 -8.36 18.00 9.92
CA GLU A 224 -7.97 17.49 11.24
C GLU A 224 -7.06 16.25 11.08
N VAL A 225 -6.46 15.76 12.16
CA VAL A 225 -5.63 14.54 12.13
C VAL A 225 -6.43 13.36 12.66
N GLY A 226 -6.76 12.44 11.75
CA GLY A 226 -7.40 11.16 12.05
C GLY A 226 -6.38 10.04 12.35
N PRO A 227 -6.86 8.80 12.57
CA PRO A 227 -6.00 7.65 12.79
C PRO A 227 -5.07 7.40 11.60
N LEU A 228 -3.88 6.86 11.84
CA LEU A 228 -3.01 6.43 10.75
C LEU A 228 -3.61 5.20 10.07
N LEU A 229 -3.93 5.32 8.79
CA LEU A 229 -4.33 4.18 7.98
C LEU A 229 -3.20 3.82 7.02
N SER A 230 -2.68 2.60 7.14
CA SER A 230 -1.95 1.97 6.06
C SER A 230 -2.71 0.72 5.62
N LEU A 231 -2.98 0.62 4.32
CA LEU A 231 -3.34 -0.68 3.76
C LEU A 231 -2.16 -1.61 4.05
N TRP A 232 -2.43 -2.76 4.66
CA TRP A 232 -1.45 -3.77 5.11
C TRP A 232 -0.66 -3.47 6.40
N GLY A 233 -0.71 -2.28 7.00
CA GLY A 233 -0.11 -2.09 8.34
C GLY A 233 -0.87 -2.77 9.48
N LEU A 234 -2.04 -3.31 9.14
CA LEU A 234 -2.78 -4.30 9.91
C LEU A 234 -2.70 -5.63 9.14
N ASN A 235 -1.49 -6.17 9.02
CA ASN A 235 -1.26 -7.54 8.57
C ASN A 235 -2.26 -8.46 9.28
N HIS A 236 -2.98 -9.29 8.51
CA HIS A 236 -3.84 -10.37 8.97
C HIS A 236 -4.16 -10.32 10.45
N LEU A 237 -5.05 -9.41 10.76
CA LEU A 237 -5.85 -9.54 11.93
C LEU A 237 -6.51 -10.97 11.80
N GLU A 238 -6.17 -11.95 12.70
CA GLU A 238 -7.01 -13.08 13.26
C GLU A 238 -7.67 -12.90 14.70
N PRO A 239 -9.00 -13.13 14.91
CA PRO A 239 -9.75 -12.52 16.02
C PRO A 239 -9.20 -12.91 17.39
N PRO A 240 -9.46 -12.11 18.44
CA PRO A 240 -10.27 -10.91 18.50
C PRO A 240 -9.40 -9.65 18.40
N TYR A 241 -9.52 -8.91 17.31
CA TYR A 241 -8.70 -7.71 17.19
C TYR A 241 -9.10 -6.68 18.20
N PHE A 242 -8.07 -6.20 18.87
CA PHE A 242 -8.06 -4.87 19.41
C PHE A 242 -7.37 -3.97 18.40
N PRO A 243 -8.13 -3.27 17.51
CA PRO A 243 -7.69 -1.95 17.10
C PRO A 243 -7.56 -1.01 18.32
N GLY A 244 -8.09 -1.43 19.49
CA GLY A 244 -8.12 -0.65 20.72
C GLY A 244 -8.98 0.61 20.55
N PRO A 245 -9.37 1.28 21.64
CA PRO A 245 -10.22 2.48 21.60
C PRO A 245 -9.42 3.73 21.22
N PHE A 246 -8.46 3.62 20.30
CA PHE A 246 -7.43 4.63 20.10
C PHE A 246 -7.79 5.60 18.97
N LYS A 247 -7.84 6.89 19.30
CA LYS A 247 -8.17 7.96 18.35
C LYS A 247 -7.00 8.30 17.41
N ASN A 248 -5.77 7.98 17.81
CA ASN A 248 -4.56 8.24 17.04
C ASN A 248 -3.43 7.28 17.43
N ASN A 249 -2.31 7.31 16.70
CA ASN A 249 -1.14 6.46 16.96
C ASN A 249 -0.44 6.76 18.30
N GLN A 250 -0.71 7.90 18.93
CA GLN A 250 -0.11 8.26 20.21
C GLN A 250 -0.64 7.38 21.34
N GLU A 251 -1.95 7.12 21.37
CA GLU A 251 -2.56 6.21 22.35
C GLU A 251 -2.14 4.75 22.11
N ARG A 252 -1.76 4.40 20.87
CA ARG A 252 -1.14 3.09 20.55
C ARG A 252 0.29 2.94 21.11
N LEU A 253 1.01 4.04 21.32
CA LEU A 253 2.45 4.07 21.63
C LEU A 253 2.75 4.44 23.10
N GLU A 254 1.77 4.28 24.00
CA GLU A 254 1.83 4.68 25.42
C GLU A 254 3.07 4.21 26.22
N GLU A 255 3.80 3.21 25.72
CA GLU A 255 4.99 2.62 26.34
C GLU A 255 6.34 3.24 25.89
N CYS A 256 6.35 4.25 25.00
CA CYS A 256 7.58 4.88 24.52
C CYS A 256 7.67 6.37 24.91
N ASP A 257 8.45 6.68 25.95
CA ASP A 257 8.63 8.04 26.50
C ASP A 257 9.08 9.09 25.47
N GLU A 258 9.84 8.68 24.44
CA GLU A 258 10.27 9.58 23.35
C GLU A 258 9.18 9.83 22.30
N LEU A 259 8.30 8.85 22.05
CA LEU A 259 7.13 9.00 21.16
C LEU A 259 5.91 9.60 21.89
N ARG A 260 5.96 9.67 23.23
CA ARG A 260 4.94 10.31 24.08
C ARG A 260 4.97 11.83 23.99
N LYS A 261 6.12 12.42 23.64
CA LYS A 261 6.26 13.86 23.45
C LYS A 261 5.46 14.26 22.23
N LEU A 262 4.39 15.04 22.43
CA LEU A 262 3.65 15.64 21.33
C LEU A 262 4.64 16.43 20.47
N PRO A 263 4.71 16.17 19.15
CA PRO A 263 5.48 17.03 18.28
C PRO A 263 4.91 18.45 18.36
N GLU A 264 5.79 19.43 18.50
CA GLU A 264 5.38 20.85 18.42
C GLU A 264 4.82 21.16 17.02
N GLU A 265 5.37 20.50 16.01
CA GLU A 265 5.02 20.60 14.59
C GLU A 265 5.15 19.23 13.90
N VAL A 266 4.23 18.94 12.96
CA VAL A 266 4.28 17.75 12.11
C VAL A 266 4.40 18.12 10.64
N ASN A 267 4.88 17.20 9.82
CA ASN A 267 5.12 17.38 8.39
C ASN A 267 4.49 16.22 7.61
N ILE A 268 4.08 16.49 6.37
CA ILE A 268 3.51 15.48 5.49
C ILE A 268 4.63 14.53 5.00
N ARG A 269 4.37 13.23 5.08
CA ARG A 269 5.19 12.14 4.54
C ARG A 269 4.42 11.45 3.41
N HIS A 270 5.10 11.15 2.30
CA HIS A 270 4.50 10.42 1.17
C HIS A 270 4.11 8.98 1.53
N ALA A 271 4.95 8.30 2.32
CA ALA A 271 4.77 6.93 2.82
C ALA A 271 4.71 5.79 1.77
N ASP A 272 4.60 6.11 0.49
CA ASP A 272 4.87 5.18 -0.63
C ASP A 272 5.88 5.72 -1.64
N ASP A 273 6.98 6.33 -1.19
CA ASP A 273 7.97 7.03 -2.03
C ASP A 273 8.90 6.07 -2.82
N LYS A 274 8.29 5.19 -3.60
CA LYS A 274 8.93 4.25 -4.52
C LYS A 274 9.28 4.90 -5.85
N GLY A 275 9.91 4.12 -6.72
CA GLY A 275 10.43 4.59 -7.99
C GLY A 275 9.38 4.99 -9.03
N ASP A 276 8.11 4.64 -8.85
CA ASP A 276 7.02 4.88 -9.80
C ASP A 276 6.16 6.12 -9.49
N ILE A 277 6.47 6.88 -8.43
CA ILE A 277 5.69 8.06 -8.00
C ILE A 277 5.88 9.30 -8.89
N PHE A 278 6.81 9.26 -9.83
CA PHE A 278 7.18 10.42 -10.66
C PHE A 278 6.35 10.41 -11.94
N MET A 279 5.54 11.45 -12.15
CA MET A 279 4.80 11.67 -13.38
C MET A 279 5.54 12.69 -14.25
N GLY A 280 5.89 12.33 -15.47
CA GLY A 280 6.56 13.20 -16.43
C GLY A 280 5.60 13.84 -17.41
N ASP A 281 5.93 15.04 -17.89
CA ASP A 281 5.26 15.71 -19.00
C ASP A 281 5.60 15.07 -20.37
N ALA A 282 5.19 15.71 -21.47
CA ALA A 282 5.46 15.23 -22.82
C ALA A 282 6.95 15.34 -23.20
N GLU A 283 7.67 16.27 -22.57
CA GLU A 283 9.09 16.55 -22.74
C GLU A 283 9.99 15.65 -21.86
N GLY A 284 9.40 14.94 -20.90
CA GLY A 284 10.10 14.04 -19.99
C GLY A 284 10.60 14.71 -18.69
N ASN A 285 10.17 15.94 -18.40
CA ASN A 285 10.44 16.60 -17.12
C ASN A 285 9.43 16.16 -16.07
N LEU A 286 9.82 16.20 -14.79
CA LEU A 286 8.91 15.90 -13.68
C LEU A 286 7.77 16.92 -13.63
N ALA A 287 6.55 16.46 -13.89
CA ALA A 287 5.33 17.25 -13.86
C ALA A 287 4.59 17.15 -12.53
N ALA A 288 4.62 15.99 -11.87
CA ALA A 288 3.98 15.80 -10.55
C ALA A 288 4.50 14.57 -9.79
N LEU A 289 4.30 14.59 -8.48
CA LEU A 289 4.36 13.42 -7.59
C LEU A 289 2.95 12.83 -7.42
N ILE A 290 2.80 11.52 -7.60
CA ILE A 290 1.53 10.79 -7.53
C ILE A 290 1.55 9.71 -6.43
N ASP A 291 0.42 9.04 -6.20
CA ASP A 291 0.26 7.93 -5.24
C ASP A 291 0.43 8.31 -3.75
N TRP A 292 -0.26 9.38 -3.35
CA TRP A 292 -0.33 9.89 -1.97
C TRP A 292 -1.34 9.17 -1.08
N GLU A 293 -1.80 7.97 -1.46
CA GLU A 293 -2.88 7.27 -0.75
C GLU A 293 -2.54 6.83 0.67
N TRP A 294 -1.26 6.69 0.99
CA TRP A 294 -0.78 6.31 2.32
C TRP A 294 -0.14 7.47 3.08
N ALA A 295 -0.24 8.68 2.52
CA ALA A 295 0.37 9.85 3.10
C ALA A 295 -0.15 10.11 4.51
N CYS A 296 0.76 10.57 5.36
CA CYS A 296 0.46 10.85 6.76
C CYS A 296 1.21 12.09 7.23
N VAL A 297 0.79 12.65 8.36
CA VAL A 297 1.55 13.66 9.09
C VAL A 297 2.33 13.00 10.22
N THR A 298 3.61 13.32 10.31
CA THR A 298 4.50 12.80 11.35
C THR A 298 5.61 13.80 11.71
N THR A 299 6.52 13.43 12.62
CA THR A 299 7.66 14.24 13.02
C THR A 299 8.55 14.61 11.81
N LYS A 300 9.23 15.76 11.87
CA LYS A 300 10.13 16.22 10.81
C LYS A 300 11.18 15.16 10.41
N LYS A 301 11.76 14.47 11.39
CA LYS A 301 12.79 13.44 11.17
C LYS A 301 12.25 12.24 10.38
N GLU A 302 11.02 11.83 10.68
CA GLU A 302 10.38 10.73 9.97
C GLU A 302 9.88 11.20 8.61
N ALA A 303 9.22 12.36 8.51
CA ALA A 303 8.67 12.86 7.25
C ALA A 303 9.74 13.00 6.15
N PHE A 304 10.93 13.47 6.52
CA PHE A 304 12.07 13.66 5.61
C PHE A 304 13.15 12.60 5.79
N SER A 305 12.77 11.41 6.27
CA SER A 305 13.66 10.26 6.17
C SER A 305 13.93 9.95 4.71
N ALA A 306 15.02 9.25 4.47
CA ALA A 306 15.48 8.96 3.13
C ALA A 306 14.45 8.08 2.35
N PRO A 307 14.13 8.38 1.08
CA PRO A 307 13.00 7.79 0.37
C PRO A 307 13.25 6.36 -0.11
N THR A 308 12.19 5.58 -0.29
CA THR A 308 12.27 4.15 -0.62
C THR A 308 12.98 3.88 -1.95
N PHE A 309 12.89 4.75 -2.95
CA PHE A 309 13.64 4.58 -4.20
C PHE A 309 15.16 4.79 -4.03
N ALA A 310 15.60 5.56 -3.03
CA ALA A 310 17.01 5.90 -2.81
C ALA A 310 17.79 4.84 -2.03
N PHE A 311 17.09 3.84 -1.48
CA PHE A 311 17.71 2.70 -0.80
C PHE A 311 17.15 1.42 -1.39
N GLU A 312 17.99 0.39 -1.43
CA GLU A 312 17.50 -0.95 -1.63
C GLU A 312 16.72 -1.32 -0.35
N ALA A 313 15.40 -1.11 -0.35
CA ALA A 313 14.50 -1.75 0.59
C ALA A 313 14.68 -3.27 0.56
N THR A 314 15.34 -3.81 -0.46
CA THR A 314 15.81 -5.19 -0.51
C THR A 314 17.17 -5.39 0.20
N SER A 315 18.24 -4.59 0.11
CA SER A 315 19.52 -4.97 0.78
C SER A 315 19.58 -4.72 2.27
N ILE A 316 18.81 -3.78 2.81
CA ILE A 316 18.63 -3.67 4.28
C ILE A 316 17.78 -4.85 4.79
N TYR A 317 17.05 -5.51 3.87
CA TYR A 317 16.18 -6.65 4.06
C TYR A 317 16.76 -7.97 3.51
N LEU A 318 17.97 -8.01 2.96
CA LEU A 318 18.51 -9.21 2.30
C LEU A 318 19.79 -9.65 2.97
N GLY A 319 19.61 -10.17 4.19
CA GLY A 319 20.15 -11.49 4.46
C GLY A 319 19.28 -12.55 3.79
N SER A 320 19.34 -12.63 2.45
CA SER A 320 18.68 -13.60 1.55
C SER A 320 17.18 -13.43 1.24
N GLY A 321 16.86 -13.56 -0.05
CA GLY A 321 15.57 -13.32 -0.73
C GLY A 321 14.30 -13.51 0.08
N ARG A 322 13.59 -12.40 0.37
CA ARG A 322 12.12 -12.32 0.52
C ARG A 322 11.68 -10.86 0.58
N PHE A 323 10.68 -10.50 -0.23
CA PHE A 323 9.93 -9.23 -0.13
C PHE A 323 8.97 -9.32 1.06
N ASP A 324 9.49 -9.21 2.26
CA ASP A 324 8.67 -8.94 3.42
C ASP A 324 8.69 -7.43 3.63
N GLN A 325 7.53 -6.78 3.81
CA GLN A 325 7.44 -5.39 4.28
C GLN A 325 7.99 -5.23 5.71
N THR A 326 8.43 -6.30 6.37
CA THR A 326 9.13 -6.27 7.65
C THR A 326 10.63 -6.13 7.43
N CYS A 327 11.18 -5.01 7.92
CA CYS A 327 12.60 -4.93 8.20
C CYS A 327 12.94 -6.19 9.00
N TYR A 328 13.86 -7.03 8.51
CA TYR A 328 14.23 -8.26 9.23
C TYR A 328 14.41 -7.91 10.70
N GLN A 329 13.65 -8.55 11.60
CA GLN A 329 13.60 -8.16 13.02
C GLN A 329 15.00 -8.07 13.63
N ARG A 330 15.97 -8.86 13.16
CA ARG A 330 17.40 -8.73 13.51
C ARG A 330 18.00 -7.36 13.24
N SER A 331 17.66 -6.76 12.11
CA SER A 331 18.09 -5.42 11.72
C SER A 331 17.42 -4.37 12.59
N LEU A 332 16.12 -4.47 12.90
CA LEU A 332 15.45 -3.57 13.84
C LEU A 332 16.01 -3.73 15.27
N ASP A 333 16.07 -4.95 15.79
CA ASP A 333 16.57 -5.25 17.13
C ASP A 333 18.02 -4.83 17.31
N LYS A 334 18.86 -4.96 16.27
CA LYS A 334 20.25 -4.50 16.31
C LYS A 334 20.36 -2.99 16.20
N THR A 335 19.58 -2.36 15.31
CA THR A 335 19.60 -0.91 15.08
C THR A 335 19.06 -0.14 16.29
N PHE A 336 17.98 -0.65 16.89
CA PHE A 336 17.33 -0.08 18.06
C PHE A 336 17.75 -0.75 19.37
N ALA A 337 18.82 -1.56 19.37
CA ALA A 337 19.31 -2.26 20.57
C ALA A 337 19.54 -1.30 21.74
N ALA A 338 20.06 -0.10 21.43
CA ALA A 338 20.36 0.93 22.41
C ALA A 338 19.09 1.61 22.99
N THR A 339 17.99 1.61 22.24
CA THR A 339 16.72 2.27 22.60
C THR A 339 15.61 1.28 22.93
N LYS A 340 15.90 -0.02 22.93
CA LYS A 340 14.95 -1.09 23.20
C LYS A 340 14.48 -1.02 24.66
N PRO A 341 13.15 -1.03 24.93
CA PRO A 341 12.63 -1.10 26.29
C PRO A 341 13.20 -2.29 27.05
N ARG A 342 13.54 -2.10 28.34
CA ARG A 342 14.07 -3.19 29.17
C ARG A 342 13.08 -4.36 29.21
N GLY A 343 13.59 -5.56 28.98
CA GLY A 343 12.79 -6.79 29.00
C GLY A 343 11.92 -7.02 27.76
N LEU A 344 12.05 -6.22 26.69
CA LEU A 344 11.42 -6.53 25.40
C LEU A 344 12.20 -7.67 24.72
N ASN A 345 11.58 -8.83 24.59
CA ASN A 345 12.12 -10.07 24.02
C ASN A 345 11.15 -10.58 22.95
N ALA A 346 10.98 -9.79 21.90
CA ALA A 346 10.02 -10.06 20.85
C ALA A 346 10.29 -11.40 20.13
N PRO A 347 9.24 -12.15 19.73
CA PRO A 347 9.37 -13.33 18.91
C PRO A 347 9.89 -13.01 17.50
N PHE A 348 10.37 -14.04 16.81
CA PHE A 348 11.13 -13.88 15.56
C PHE A 348 10.23 -13.65 14.33
N ASP A 349 9.12 -14.38 14.24
CA ASP A 349 8.20 -14.35 13.09
C ASP A 349 7.00 -13.45 13.39
N PHE A 350 6.55 -12.62 12.44
CA PHE A 350 5.39 -11.73 12.57
C PHE A 350 4.06 -12.50 12.37
N ASP A 351 3.74 -13.38 13.31
CA ASP A 351 2.56 -14.25 13.29
C ASP A 351 1.81 -14.26 14.64
N ARG A 352 0.98 -15.29 14.90
CA ARG A 352 0.25 -15.48 16.17
C ARG A 352 1.17 -15.48 17.41
N GLU A 353 2.48 -15.71 17.26
CA GLU A 353 3.47 -15.65 18.35
C GLU A 353 3.55 -14.24 18.95
N TRP A 354 3.40 -13.19 18.13
CA TRP A 354 3.37 -11.80 18.64
C TRP A 354 2.13 -11.52 19.48
N SER A 355 0.97 -12.03 19.07
CA SER A 355 -0.28 -11.86 19.83
C SER A 355 -0.17 -12.51 21.21
N VAL A 356 0.36 -13.74 21.26
CA VAL A 356 0.64 -14.45 22.53
C VAL A 356 1.67 -13.68 23.37
N TYR A 357 2.77 -13.25 22.76
CA TYR A 357 3.85 -12.54 23.43
C TYR A 357 3.39 -11.23 24.07
N PHE A 358 2.62 -10.41 23.35
CA PHE A 358 2.11 -9.15 23.88
C PHE A 358 1.06 -9.37 24.97
N ALA A 359 0.17 -10.35 24.80
CA ALA A 359 -0.80 -10.69 25.83
C ALA A 359 -0.11 -11.16 27.13
N ASP A 360 0.97 -11.93 27.04
CA ASP A 360 1.77 -12.33 28.21
C ASP A 360 2.51 -11.15 28.87
N ARG A 361 3.13 -10.32 28.04
CA ARG A 361 3.89 -9.15 28.49
C ARG A 361 2.99 -8.19 29.28
N TYR A 362 1.75 -8.03 28.85
CA TYR A 362 0.80 -7.07 29.42
C TYR A 362 -0.36 -7.70 30.19
N LYS A 363 -0.29 -8.99 30.56
CA LYS A 363 -1.35 -9.70 31.30
C LYS A 363 -1.73 -9.05 32.64
N ASP A 364 -0.79 -8.32 33.22
CA ASP A 364 -0.97 -7.62 34.50
C ASP A 364 -1.45 -6.18 34.32
N ASN A 365 -1.49 -5.67 33.08
CA ASN A 365 -2.05 -4.37 32.76
C ASN A 365 -3.60 -4.44 32.85
N PRO A 366 -4.23 -3.60 33.69
CA PRO A 366 -5.68 -3.66 33.93
C PRO A 366 -6.52 -3.31 32.70
N VAL A 367 -6.01 -2.49 31.77
CA VAL A 367 -6.69 -2.14 30.52
C VAL A 367 -6.70 -3.35 29.58
N VAL A 368 -5.53 -3.98 29.40
CA VAL A 368 -5.38 -5.16 28.53
C VAL A 368 -6.20 -6.33 29.05
N ARG A 369 -6.24 -6.57 30.37
CA ARG A 369 -7.07 -7.62 30.97
C ARG A 369 -8.56 -7.43 30.67
N LYS A 370 -9.07 -6.22 30.87
CA LYS A 370 -10.48 -5.88 30.60
C LYS A 370 -10.84 -6.05 29.12
N LEU A 371 -9.91 -5.69 28.23
CA LEU A 371 -10.05 -5.90 26.80
C LEU A 371 -10.15 -7.40 26.49
N MET A 372 -9.18 -8.21 26.94
CA MET A 372 -9.14 -9.67 26.75
C MET A 372 -10.41 -10.37 27.25
N GLU A 373 -10.92 -9.98 28.42
CA GLU A 373 -12.19 -10.50 28.96
C GLU A 373 -13.39 -10.16 28.05
N GLY A 374 -13.45 -8.92 27.54
CA GLY A 374 -14.57 -8.44 26.73
C GLY A 374 -14.75 -9.15 25.38
N VAL A 375 -13.73 -9.85 24.92
CA VAL A 375 -13.75 -10.58 23.63
C VAL A 375 -13.64 -12.10 23.80
N GLY A 376 -13.64 -12.60 25.04
CA GLY A 376 -13.47 -14.02 25.32
C GLY A 376 -12.10 -14.58 24.92
N TRP A 377 -11.04 -13.79 25.06
CA TRP A 377 -9.68 -14.22 24.76
C TRP A 377 -9.23 -15.32 25.74
N ASP A 378 -8.88 -16.49 25.21
CA ASP A 378 -8.31 -17.62 25.96
C ASP A 378 -6.84 -17.81 25.60
N GLN A 379 -5.97 -17.30 26.47
CA GLN A 379 -4.51 -17.26 26.27
C GLN A 379 -3.90 -18.66 26.11
N GLU A 380 -4.41 -19.65 26.84
CA GLU A 380 -3.83 -21.01 26.82
C GLU A 380 -4.26 -21.75 25.56
N LYS A 381 -5.54 -21.63 25.20
CA LYS A 381 -6.06 -22.22 23.96
C LYS A 381 -5.36 -21.67 22.72
N ILE A 382 -5.13 -20.36 22.64
CA ILE A 382 -4.48 -19.73 21.48
C ILE A 382 -3.00 -20.16 21.38
N ARG A 383 -2.32 -20.35 22.51
CA ARG A 383 -0.97 -20.95 22.53
C ARG A 383 -0.97 -22.35 21.97
N GLU A 384 -1.90 -23.20 22.42
CA GLU A 384 -2.00 -24.58 21.94
C GLU A 384 -2.25 -24.64 20.42
N GLU A 385 -3.21 -23.85 19.92
CA GLU A 385 -3.50 -23.74 18.49
C GLU A 385 -2.28 -23.27 17.69
N TYR A 386 -1.55 -22.27 18.19
CA TYR A 386 -0.32 -21.80 17.55
C TYR A 386 0.77 -22.88 17.49
N MET A 387 0.98 -23.62 18.58
CA MET A 387 2.00 -24.68 18.60
C MET A 387 1.70 -25.78 17.58
N VAL A 388 0.42 -26.11 17.39
CA VAL A 388 -0.03 -27.03 16.34
C VAL A 388 0.26 -26.47 14.95
N ASP A 389 -0.09 -25.21 14.68
CA ASP A 389 0.12 -24.58 13.37
C ASP A 389 1.62 -24.42 13.01
N LYS A 390 2.45 -24.07 14.00
CA LYS A 390 3.91 -24.00 13.86
C LYS A 390 4.51 -25.36 13.49
N GLN A 391 3.98 -26.44 14.07
CA GLN A 391 4.42 -27.80 13.78
C GLN A 391 4.00 -28.26 12.38
N VAL A 392 2.76 -27.99 11.99
CA VAL A 392 2.24 -28.25 10.63
C VAL A 392 3.04 -27.47 9.58
N THR A 393 3.32 -26.19 9.84
CA THR A 393 4.10 -25.32 8.95
C THR A 393 5.54 -25.82 8.81
N LYS A 394 6.18 -26.22 9.91
CA LYS A 394 7.52 -26.81 9.91
C LYS A 394 7.58 -28.11 9.09
N GLU A 395 6.57 -28.98 9.22
CA GLU A 395 6.47 -30.20 8.42
C GLU A 395 6.28 -29.91 6.93
N LYS A 396 5.42 -28.93 6.59
CA LYS A 396 5.19 -28.49 5.21
C LYS A 396 6.46 -27.94 4.56
N TYR A 397 7.19 -27.05 5.25
CA TYR A 397 8.46 -26.50 4.76
C TYR A 397 9.56 -27.57 4.67
N SER A 398 9.60 -28.52 5.60
CA SER A 398 10.53 -29.65 5.52
C SER A 398 10.28 -30.52 4.29
N LYS A 399 9.01 -30.81 3.97
CA LYS A 399 8.62 -31.55 2.74
C LYS A 399 8.99 -30.78 1.48
N LEU A 400 8.66 -29.49 1.39
CA LEU A 400 9.02 -28.63 0.25
C LEU A 400 10.53 -28.56 0.01
N THR A 401 11.32 -28.51 1.09
CA THR A 401 12.79 -28.49 1.01
C THR A 401 13.35 -29.84 0.52
N ALA A 402 12.73 -30.95 0.94
CA ALA A 402 13.10 -32.29 0.47
C ALA A 402 12.78 -32.47 -1.02
N GLU A 403 11.59 -32.07 -1.46
CA GLU A 403 11.18 -32.11 -2.88
C GLU A 403 12.09 -31.24 -3.75
N ARG A 404 12.51 -30.07 -3.24
CA ARG A 404 13.47 -29.19 -3.93
C ARG A 404 14.83 -29.87 -4.12
N ARG A 405 15.37 -30.49 -3.07
CA ARG A 405 16.64 -31.23 -3.16
C ARG A 405 16.55 -32.38 -4.17
N GLN A 406 15.41 -33.06 -4.22
CA GLN A 406 15.16 -34.14 -5.18
C GLN A 406 15.14 -33.62 -6.62
N ARG A 407 14.41 -32.54 -6.90
CA ARG A 407 14.37 -31.91 -8.24
C ARG A 407 15.72 -31.35 -8.67
N GLU A 408 16.50 -30.78 -7.75
CA GLU A 408 17.85 -30.29 -8.02
C GLU A 408 18.81 -31.44 -8.35
N ALA A 409 18.69 -32.58 -7.66
CA ALA A 409 19.43 -33.81 -7.97
C ALA A 409 19.07 -34.38 -9.35
N GLU A 410 17.77 -34.47 -9.68
CA GLU A 410 17.28 -34.93 -10.99
C GLU A 410 17.77 -34.03 -12.13
N ARG A 411 17.77 -32.70 -11.94
CA ARG A 411 18.31 -31.75 -12.91
C ARG A 411 19.82 -31.90 -13.10
N ALA A 412 20.56 -32.15 -12.03
CA ALA A 412 22.01 -32.37 -12.09
C ALA A 412 22.36 -33.67 -12.86
N GLU A 413 21.56 -34.71 -12.68
CA GLU A 413 21.70 -35.99 -13.38
C GLU A 413 21.36 -35.87 -14.87
N THR A 414 20.30 -35.13 -15.19
CA THR A 414 19.91 -34.83 -16.59
C THR A 414 21.00 -34.04 -17.32
N LYS A 415 21.65 -33.07 -16.63
CA LYS A 415 22.78 -32.30 -17.15
C LYS A 415 24.02 -33.16 -17.40
N LYS A 416 24.32 -34.13 -16.53
CA LYS A 416 25.42 -35.09 -16.74
C LYS A 416 25.20 -35.93 -17.99
N ASN A 417 23.96 -36.36 -18.26
CA ASN A 417 23.63 -37.18 -19.43
C ASN A 417 23.63 -36.41 -20.75
N THR A 418 23.43 -35.08 -20.74
CA THR A 418 23.46 -34.24 -21.95
C THR A 418 24.87 -33.83 -22.38
N VAL A 419 25.81 -33.70 -21.43
CA VAL A 419 27.21 -33.33 -21.73
C VAL A 419 28.02 -34.52 -22.27
N ALA A 420 27.58 -35.76 -22.05
CA ALA A 420 28.28 -36.98 -22.45
C ALA A 420 28.07 -37.43 -23.92
N ARG A 421 27.27 -36.72 -24.74
CA ARG A 421 27.16 -36.99 -26.18
C ARG A 421 28.07 -36.05 -26.99
N PRO A 422 29.20 -36.53 -27.55
CA PRO A 422 30.04 -35.69 -28.40
C PRO A 422 29.30 -35.36 -29.71
N LYS A 423 29.30 -34.08 -30.10
CA LYS A 423 28.85 -33.64 -31.42
C LYS A 423 29.81 -34.19 -32.48
N ALA A 424 29.27 -34.87 -33.49
CA ALA A 424 30.03 -35.27 -34.68
C ALA A 424 30.53 -34.03 -35.44
N PRO A 425 31.73 -34.07 -36.05
CA PRO A 425 32.26 -32.93 -36.79
C PRO A 425 31.61 -32.85 -38.18
N GLU A 426 30.99 -31.71 -38.49
CA GLU A 426 30.58 -31.38 -39.86
C GLU A 426 31.81 -30.96 -40.66
N VAL A 427 31.97 -31.62 -41.81
CA VAL A 427 33.01 -31.41 -42.81
C VAL A 427 32.68 -30.16 -43.64
N LEU A 428 33.71 -29.37 -43.93
CA LEU A 428 33.72 -28.11 -44.71
C LEU A 428 33.04 -28.21 -46.08
#